data_AF-A0A928PK52-F1
#
_entry.id   AF-A0A928PK52-F1
#
_cell.length_a   1.000
_cell.length_b   1.000
_cell.length_c   1.000
_cell.angle_alpha   90.00
_cell.angle_beta   90.00
_cell.angle_gamma   90.00
#
_symmetry.space_group_name_H-M   'P 1'
#
loop_
_entity.id
_entity.type
_entity.pdbx_description
1 polymer ?
#
loop_
_entity_poly.entity_id
_entity_poly.type
_entity_poly.pdbx_seq_one_letter_code
_entity_poly.pdbx_strand_id
1 'polypeptide(L)'
;MKKYVRRSMALLVAIVVFSASIFSGNVACAASSVGVDYSDYYGTQLSGIANELDAFFREKFIVKQDATNGELTLKNPITFKAEIKGNQIIENDEFIQATNKLNVALQNATDAFLTDHPEVFWLYTIGLKYSIGASYSSNGWTGHIKKIIIEPHEVYTGASDKIAQYEVAVDGVVQNIRNNVNNTNNRAELLKEIHDYVCENAFYSFSVTDKYVFHSSLPVFIGNGEVVCEGYAKAFKVLCDEFGIPCVLVHGVASTGNVEGEAHMWNYVQLDDGKWYLVDATWDDQVSAIKKTYFLAGYNSDGFYEKIKDERIAYGDFSVTGYKEFQYPELSNEGYFTYTHNWKSNYTIDKKATLTSNGEMSRYCANDDCTGKTDVTVIDKIAKVELSATSYTYNGSVFTPTVLVKDAAGKTLKKDTDYTVTYASGRKNVGSYDVMVTFKGKYSGSKKLTFKVNAASAS
;
A
#
# COMPACT_ATOMS: atom_id res chain seq x y z
N MET A 1 -53.64 -21.05 38.14
CA MET A 1 -52.53 -20.07 38.24
C MET A 1 -51.21 -20.80 38.00
N LYS A 2 -50.72 -20.88 36.76
CA LYS A 2 -49.39 -21.44 36.47
C LYS A 2 -48.37 -20.32 36.66
N LYS A 3 -47.58 -20.39 37.74
CA LYS A 3 -46.49 -19.46 38.07
C LYS A 3 -45.50 -19.42 36.90
N TYR A 4 -45.44 -18.30 36.18
CA TYR A 4 -44.32 -17.96 35.32
C TYR A 4 -43.08 -17.74 36.21
N VAL A 5 -42.24 -18.76 36.33
CA VAL A 5 -40.92 -18.61 36.94
C VAL A 5 -39.99 -18.09 35.85
N ARG A 6 -39.80 -16.76 35.78
CA ARG A 6 -38.67 -16.15 35.05
C ARG A 6 -37.38 -16.57 35.78
N ARG A 7 -36.73 -17.64 35.32
CA ARG A 7 -35.35 -17.93 35.71
C ARG A 7 -34.42 -17.10 34.81
N SER A 8 -33.95 -15.97 35.32
CA SER A 8 -32.83 -15.23 34.73
C SER A 8 -31.56 -16.04 34.98
N MET A 9 -30.99 -16.64 33.92
CA MET A 9 -29.68 -17.30 33.96
C MET A 9 -28.57 -16.28 33.70
N ALA A 10 -27.50 -16.40 34.49
CA ALA A 10 -26.38 -15.47 34.52
C ALA A 10 -25.39 -15.70 33.37
N LEU A 11 -24.89 -14.56 32.88
CA LEU A 11 -23.77 -14.26 31.97
C LEU A 11 -22.76 -15.39 31.71
N LEU A 12 -22.66 -15.82 30.45
CA LEU A 12 -21.41 -16.32 29.88
C LEU A 12 -20.73 -15.13 29.17
N VAL A 13 -19.52 -14.76 29.61
CA VAL A 13 -18.68 -13.74 28.97
C VAL A 13 -17.70 -14.49 28.08
N ALA A 14 -17.92 -14.47 26.77
CA ALA A 14 -16.93 -14.95 25.81
C ALA A 14 -15.97 -13.79 25.47
N ILE A 15 -14.67 -14.05 25.60
CA ILE A 15 -13.60 -13.12 25.23
C ILE A 15 -13.14 -13.52 23.84
N VAL A 16 -13.40 -12.67 22.84
CA VAL A 16 -12.91 -12.88 21.48
C VAL A 16 -11.99 -11.72 21.15
N VAL A 17 -10.68 -11.97 21.23
CA VAL A 17 -9.65 -11.01 20.82
C VAL A 17 -9.28 -11.34 19.39
N PHE A 18 -9.63 -10.47 18.45
CA PHE A 18 -9.08 -10.54 17.10
C PHE A 18 -7.97 -9.51 16.96
N SER A 19 -6.80 -9.97 16.53
CA SER A 19 -5.82 -9.11 15.91
C SER A 19 -6.22 -8.99 14.44
N ALA A 20 -6.63 -7.80 14.00
CA ALA A 20 -6.49 -7.48 12.59
C ALA A 20 -4.99 -7.51 12.31
N SER A 21 -4.48 -8.61 11.77
CA SER A 21 -3.15 -8.61 11.17
C SER A 21 -3.31 -7.92 9.83
N ILE A 22 -3.19 -6.59 9.84
CA ILE A 22 -3.05 -5.83 8.60
C ILE A 22 -1.63 -6.18 8.09
N PHE A 23 -1.57 -6.87 6.96
CA PHE A 23 -0.37 -7.31 6.23
C PHE A 23 0.44 -8.50 6.79
N SER A 24 0.04 -9.71 6.37
CA SER A 24 1.01 -10.77 6.03
C SER A 24 0.40 -11.75 5.01
N GLY A 25 0.37 -11.37 3.73
CA GLY A 25 0.00 -12.32 2.68
C GLY A 25 -0.03 -11.70 1.29
N ASN A 26 0.58 -12.38 0.32
CA ASN A 26 0.38 -12.08 -1.10
C ASN A 26 -1.07 -12.43 -1.46
N VAL A 27 -1.82 -11.45 -1.95
CA VAL A 27 -3.21 -11.63 -2.39
C VAL A 27 -3.29 -11.37 -3.89
N ALA A 28 -3.79 -12.36 -4.64
CA ALA A 28 -4.21 -12.15 -6.01
C ALA A 28 -5.61 -11.52 -5.99
N CYS A 29 -5.75 -10.28 -6.47
CA CYS A 29 -7.02 -9.55 -6.45
C CYS A 29 -7.52 -9.21 -7.86
N ALA A 30 -8.84 -9.37 -8.05
CA ALA A 30 -9.57 -8.94 -9.23
C ALA A 30 -10.11 -7.52 -9.02
N ALA A 31 -10.01 -6.68 -10.04
CA ALA A 31 -10.48 -5.29 -10.00
C ALA A 31 -12.01 -5.22 -9.84
N SER A 32 -12.49 -4.39 -8.91
CA SER A 32 -13.89 -4.02 -8.82
C SER A 32 -14.12 -2.67 -9.52
N SER A 33 -15.12 -2.61 -10.41
CA SER A 33 -15.58 -1.38 -11.05
C SER A 33 -17.08 -1.23 -10.83
N VAL A 34 -17.53 -0.22 -10.09
CA VAL A 34 -18.92 0.25 -10.16
C VAL A 34 -18.98 1.73 -9.83
N GLY A 35 -19.48 2.54 -10.78
CA GLY A 35 -19.94 3.90 -10.54
C GLY A 35 -21.20 3.89 -9.68
N VAL A 36 -21.07 4.39 -8.45
CA VAL A 36 -22.16 4.65 -7.51
C VAL A 36 -21.97 6.06 -6.97
N ASP A 37 -23.06 6.74 -6.64
CA ASP A 37 -23.09 8.01 -5.90
C ASP A 37 -22.42 7.79 -4.53
N TYR A 38 -21.10 8.01 -4.47
CA TYR A 38 -20.26 7.72 -3.31
C TYR A 38 -20.42 8.84 -2.29
N SER A 39 -20.70 8.48 -1.04
CA SER A 39 -20.64 9.40 0.09
C SER A 39 -19.25 9.35 0.73
N ASP A 40 -18.75 10.50 1.18
CA ASP A 40 -17.38 10.76 1.65
C ASP A 40 -16.76 9.78 2.69
N TYR A 41 -17.55 8.88 3.28
CA TYR A 41 -17.14 7.94 4.32
C TYR A 41 -17.62 6.51 4.05
N TYR A 42 -16.79 5.51 4.31
CA TYR A 42 -17.09 4.08 4.19
C TYR A 42 -18.16 3.61 5.19
N GLY A 43 -18.28 4.28 6.34
CA GLY A 43 -19.29 3.99 7.37
C GLY A 43 -20.73 4.05 6.84
N THR A 44 -21.00 4.87 5.81
CA THR A 44 -22.33 4.94 5.17
C THR A 44 -22.70 3.68 4.40
N GLN A 45 -21.71 2.87 4.01
CA GLN A 45 -21.91 1.60 3.32
C GLN A 45 -22.22 0.47 4.30
N LEU A 46 -22.25 0.75 5.61
CA LEU A 46 -22.59 -0.20 6.65
C LEU A 46 -24.10 -0.28 6.86
N SER A 47 -24.54 -1.42 7.38
CA SER A 47 -25.94 -1.64 7.75
C SER A 47 -26.05 -2.53 8.98
N GLY A 48 -27.24 -2.56 9.59
CA GLY A 48 -27.52 -3.38 10.76
C GLY A 48 -26.56 -3.10 11.92
N ILE A 49 -26.01 -4.17 12.51
CA ILE A 49 -25.15 -4.09 13.69
C ILE A 49 -23.84 -3.35 13.40
N ALA A 50 -23.29 -3.47 12.19
CA ALA A 50 -22.06 -2.79 11.82
C ALA A 50 -22.23 -1.26 11.88
N ASN A 51 -23.37 -0.74 11.40
CA ASN A 51 -23.69 0.69 11.49
C ASN A 51 -23.95 1.14 12.94
N GLU A 52 -24.54 0.29 13.79
CA GLU A 52 -24.69 0.59 15.22
C GLU A 52 -23.33 0.68 15.94
N LEU A 53 -22.40 -0.21 15.59
CA LEU A 53 -21.02 -0.23 16.11
C LEU A 53 -20.23 1.00 15.66
N ASP A 54 -20.23 1.30 14.37
CA ASP A 54 -19.56 2.45 13.79
C ASP A 54 -20.07 3.79 14.38
N ALA A 55 -21.38 3.94 14.55
CA ALA A 55 -21.94 5.10 15.26
C ALA A 55 -21.48 5.19 16.73
N PHE A 56 -21.36 4.04 17.41
CA PHE A 56 -20.82 3.99 18.77
C PHE A 56 -19.34 4.36 18.81
N PHE A 57 -18.53 3.92 17.84
CA PHE A 57 -17.12 4.26 17.73
C PHE A 57 -16.91 5.76 17.55
N ARG A 58 -17.64 6.41 16.62
CA ARG A 58 -17.57 7.88 16.46
C ARG A 58 -17.89 8.63 17.74
N GLU A 59 -19.01 8.29 18.39
CA GLU A 59 -19.41 8.95 19.63
C GLU A 59 -18.38 8.74 20.76
N LYS A 60 -17.76 7.58 20.84
CA LYS A 60 -16.82 7.25 21.93
C LYS A 60 -15.40 7.74 21.66
N PHE A 61 -14.86 7.48 20.48
CA PHE A 61 -13.45 7.69 20.19
C PHE A 61 -13.15 9.05 19.56
N ILE A 62 -14.12 9.67 18.87
CA ILE A 62 -13.96 10.99 18.27
C ILE A 62 -14.57 12.05 19.19
N VAL A 63 -15.87 11.96 19.48
CA VAL A 63 -16.59 13.00 20.24
C VAL A 63 -16.14 13.05 21.70
N LYS A 64 -16.01 11.88 22.35
CA LYS A 64 -15.60 11.78 23.76
C LYS A 64 -14.11 11.56 23.98
N GLN A 65 -13.38 11.16 22.93
CA GLN A 65 -11.96 10.81 23.00
C GLN A 65 -11.65 9.81 24.13
N ASP A 66 -12.55 8.84 24.32
CA ASP A 66 -12.53 7.92 25.46
C ASP A 66 -11.96 6.55 25.07
N ALA A 67 -10.70 6.33 25.43
CA ALA A 67 -9.96 5.08 25.19
C ALA A 67 -10.29 3.94 26.16
N THR A 68 -11.26 4.09 27.07
CA THR A 68 -11.66 3.01 27.99
C THR A 68 -12.62 2.02 27.33
N ASN A 69 -12.91 0.87 27.98
CA ASN A 69 -13.95 -0.04 27.51
C ASN A 69 -15.34 0.65 27.49
N GLY A 70 -16.19 0.28 26.53
CA GLY A 70 -17.54 0.85 26.41
C GLY A 70 -18.62 -0.21 26.31
N GLU A 71 -19.80 0.02 26.89
CA GLU A 71 -20.96 -0.88 26.74
C GLU A 71 -21.91 -0.35 25.66
N LEU A 72 -22.20 -1.19 24.66
CA LEU A 72 -23.25 -0.97 23.67
C LEU A 72 -24.38 -1.97 23.89
N THR A 73 -25.61 -1.46 23.91
CA THR A 73 -26.84 -2.27 23.88
C THR A 73 -27.39 -2.24 22.47
N LEU A 74 -27.38 -3.39 21.78
CA LEU A 74 -27.95 -3.54 20.44
C LEU A 74 -29.43 -3.17 20.44
N LYS A 75 -29.85 -2.38 19.44
CA LYS A 75 -31.27 -2.03 19.24
C LYS A 75 -32.10 -3.28 19.02
N ASN A 76 -31.59 -4.18 18.17
CA ASN A 76 -32.17 -5.48 17.89
C ASN A 76 -31.21 -6.59 18.35
N PRO A 77 -31.56 -7.37 19.39
CA PRO A 77 -30.73 -8.49 19.83
C PRO A 77 -30.54 -9.53 18.72
N ILE A 78 -29.34 -10.11 18.62
CA ILE A 78 -29.14 -11.31 17.81
C ILE A 78 -29.80 -12.48 18.54
N THR A 79 -30.77 -13.13 17.90
CA THR A 79 -31.47 -14.29 18.46
C THR A 79 -31.12 -15.57 17.71
N PHE A 80 -30.97 -16.68 18.44
CA PHE A 80 -30.69 -17.99 17.85
C PHE A 80 -31.36 -19.12 18.64
N LYS A 81 -31.53 -20.29 18.02
CA LYS A 81 -32.06 -21.46 18.71
C LYS A 81 -31.00 -22.01 19.66
N ALA A 82 -31.27 -21.92 20.96
CA ALA A 82 -30.34 -22.35 21.99
C ALA A 82 -30.63 -23.78 22.45
N GLU A 83 -29.60 -24.43 22.95
CA GLU A 83 -29.69 -25.64 23.75
C GLU A 83 -29.00 -25.38 25.08
N ILE A 84 -29.52 -25.94 26.17
CA ILE A 84 -28.99 -25.72 27.52
C ILE A 84 -28.63 -27.07 28.13
N LYS A 85 -27.37 -27.19 28.60
CA LYS A 85 -26.90 -28.32 29.40
C LYS A 85 -26.50 -27.82 30.78
N GLY A 86 -27.26 -28.23 31.80
CA GLY A 86 -27.10 -27.69 33.16
C GLY A 86 -27.44 -26.20 33.19
N ASN A 87 -26.45 -25.36 33.54
CA ASN A 87 -26.60 -23.90 33.59
C ASN A 87 -25.83 -23.18 32.46
N GLN A 88 -25.47 -23.87 31.38
CA GLN A 88 -24.72 -23.29 30.26
C GLN A 88 -25.43 -23.50 28.94
N ILE A 89 -25.34 -22.49 28.07
CA ILE A 89 -25.72 -22.60 26.67
C ILE A 89 -24.69 -23.49 25.97
N ILE A 90 -25.16 -24.41 25.14
CA ILE A 90 -24.32 -25.24 24.28
C ILE A 90 -23.94 -24.44 23.03
N GLU A 91 -22.66 -24.45 22.68
CA GLU A 91 -22.12 -23.85 21.44
C GLU A 91 -22.46 -24.75 20.25
N ASN A 92 -23.72 -24.72 19.83
CA ASN A 92 -24.20 -25.40 18.62
C ASN A 92 -24.00 -24.52 17.37
N ASP A 93 -24.32 -25.05 16.18
CA ASP A 93 -24.15 -24.32 14.92
C ASP A 93 -24.91 -22.98 14.89
N GLU A 94 -26.08 -22.91 15.52
CA GLU A 94 -26.91 -21.70 15.64
C GLU A 94 -26.23 -20.63 16.51
N PHE A 95 -25.59 -21.04 17.60
CA PHE A 95 -24.75 -20.17 18.42
C PHE A 95 -23.57 -19.64 17.61
N ILE A 96 -22.86 -20.52 16.91
CA ILE A 96 -21.68 -20.15 16.11
C ILE A 96 -22.06 -19.16 15.01
N GLN A 97 -23.20 -19.37 14.35
CA GLN A 97 -23.72 -18.42 13.36
C GLN A 97 -24.09 -17.07 13.99
N ALA A 98 -24.68 -17.06 15.19
CA ALA A 98 -25.02 -15.83 15.89
C ALA A 98 -23.78 -15.02 16.29
N THR A 99 -22.74 -15.68 16.78
CA THR A 99 -21.48 -15.03 17.15
C THR A 99 -20.70 -14.59 15.92
N ASN A 100 -20.70 -15.38 14.85
CA ASN A 100 -20.10 -14.99 13.57
C ASN A 100 -20.75 -13.74 12.96
N LYS A 101 -22.08 -13.59 13.06
CA LYS A 101 -22.77 -12.35 12.65
C LYS A 101 -22.25 -11.12 13.39
N LEU A 102 -21.95 -11.26 14.68
CA LEU A 102 -21.38 -10.17 15.48
C LEU A 102 -19.92 -9.88 15.07
N ASN A 103 -19.12 -10.92 14.82
CA ASN A 103 -17.74 -10.77 14.37
C ASN A 103 -17.64 -10.07 13.01
N VAL A 104 -18.46 -10.48 12.03
CA VAL A 104 -18.55 -9.82 10.71
C VAL A 104 -18.96 -8.36 10.88
N ALA A 105 -19.92 -8.07 11.76
CA ALA A 105 -20.33 -6.70 12.02
C ALA A 105 -19.23 -5.85 12.67
N LEU A 106 -18.47 -6.41 13.62
CA LEU A 106 -17.32 -5.73 14.23
C LEU A 106 -16.23 -5.45 13.19
N GLN A 107 -15.85 -6.45 12.39
CA GLN A 107 -14.80 -6.28 11.39
C GLN A 107 -15.18 -5.20 10.38
N ASN A 108 -16.39 -5.27 9.82
CA ASN A 108 -16.87 -4.27 8.87
C ASN A 108 -16.92 -2.86 9.48
N ALA A 109 -17.37 -2.74 10.75
CA ALA A 109 -17.41 -1.44 11.42
C ALA A 109 -16.01 -0.90 11.73
N THR A 110 -15.08 -1.77 12.13
CA THR A 110 -13.68 -1.41 12.42
C THR A 110 -12.95 -1.00 11.15
N ASP A 111 -13.11 -1.75 10.06
CA ASP A 111 -12.51 -1.47 8.76
C ASP A 111 -12.97 -0.11 8.24
N ALA A 112 -14.28 0.17 8.27
CA ALA A 112 -14.80 1.49 7.89
C ALA A 112 -14.26 2.58 8.81
N PHE A 113 -14.39 2.43 10.12
CA PHE A 113 -14.06 3.46 11.10
C PHE A 113 -12.58 3.86 11.07
N LEU A 114 -11.65 2.89 11.09
CA LEU A 114 -10.21 3.18 11.08
C LEU A 114 -9.73 3.76 9.75
N THR A 115 -10.49 3.53 8.67
CA THR A 115 -10.19 4.06 7.34
C THR A 115 -10.77 5.48 7.16
N ASP A 116 -11.95 5.72 7.73
CA ASP A 116 -12.64 7.01 7.69
C ASP A 116 -12.05 8.04 8.66
N HIS A 117 -11.50 7.57 9.78
CA HIS A 117 -11.12 8.43 10.92
C HIS A 117 -9.64 8.28 11.33
N PRO A 118 -8.68 8.60 10.44
CA PRO A 118 -7.25 8.53 10.75
C PRO A 118 -6.78 9.50 11.84
N GLU A 119 -7.58 10.51 12.20
CA GLU A 119 -7.37 11.37 13.37
C GLU A 119 -7.41 10.59 14.69
N VAL A 120 -8.04 9.41 14.72
CA VAL A 120 -7.98 8.45 15.84
C VAL A 120 -6.69 7.62 15.74
N PHE A 121 -5.55 8.30 15.58
CA PHE A 121 -4.23 7.72 15.33
C PHE A 121 -3.79 6.69 16.38
N TRP A 122 -4.35 6.80 17.59
CA TRP A 122 -3.95 6.00 18.75
C TRP A 122 -4.56 4.61 18.73
N LEU A 123 -5.63 4.37 17.95
CA LEU A 123 -6.38 3.12 17.93
C LEU A 123 -5.87 2.19 16.82
N TYR A 124 -5.51 0.96 17.18
CA TYR A 124 -5.04 -0.06 16.23
C TYR A 124 -6.11 -1.09 15.89
N THR A 125 -6.75 -1.67 16.91
CA THR A 125 -7.82 -2.65 16.74
C THR A 125 -8.91 -2.43 17.78
N ILE A 126 -10.10 -2.98 17.50
CA ILE A 126 -11.22 -2.95 18.43
C ILE A 126 -11.59 -4.40 18.71
N GLY A 127 -11.46 -4.82 19.96
CA GLY A 127 -12.00 -6.09 20.45
C GLY A 127 -13.46 -5.97 20.87
N LEU A 128 -14.12 -7.11 21.02
CA LEU A 128 -15.44 -7.17 21.64
C LEU A 128 -15.56 -8.32 22.64
N LYS A 129 -16.30 -8.06 23.71
CA LYS A 129 -16.90 -9.08 24.58
C LYS A 129 -18.42 -8.97 24.48
N TYR A 130 -19.11 -10.06 24.74
CA TYR A 130 -20.57 -10.05 24.71
C TYR A 130 -21.15 -10.92 25.83
N SER A 131 -22.38 -10.57 26.21
CA SER A 131 -23.17 -11.32 27.18
C SER A 131 -24.32 -12.02 26.47
N ILE A 132 -24.49 -13.30 26.79
CA ILE A 132 -25.55 -14.13 26.22
C ILE A 132 -26.59 -14.43 27.30
N GLY A 133 -27.85 -14.16 26.98
CA GLY A 133 -29.01 -14.60 27.76
C GLY A 133 -29.77 -15.70 27.04
N ALA A 134 -30.57 -16.47 27.78
CA ALA A 134 -31.50 -17.44 27.19
C ALA A 134 -32.91 -17.29 27.79
N SER A 135 -33.93 -17.49 26.96
CA SER A 135 -35.33 -17.51 27.38
C SER A 135 -36.02 -18.76 26.87
N TYR A 136 -36.91 -19.35 27.67
CA TYR A 136 -37.69 -20.53 27.28
C TYR A 136 -39.12 -20.16 26.88
N SER A 137 -39.60 -20.73 25.78
CA SER A 137 -40.98 -20.61 25.29
C SER A 137 -41.53 -21.97 24.86
N SER A 138 -42.76 -22.02 24.32
CA SER A 138 -43.35 -23.24 23.74
C SER A 138 -42.51 -23.84 22.60
N ASN A 139 -41.66 -23.03 21.95
CA ASN A 139 -40.83 -23.42 20.83
C ASN A 139 -39.39 -23.82 21.25
N GLY A 140 -39.14 -23.93 22.56
CA GLY A 140 -37.83 -24.27 23.11
C GLY A 140 -37.04 -23.07 23.64
N TRP A 141 -35.74 -23.26 23.80
CA TRP A 141 -34.82 -22.23 24.27
C TRP A 141 -34.39 -21.31 23.11
N THR A 142 -34.39 -20.01 23.37
CA THR A 142 -33.88 -18.98 22.46
C THR A 142 -32.74 -18.25 23.17
N GLY A 143 -31.57 -18.23 22.55
CA GLY A 143 -30.42 -17.43 22.98
C GLY A 143 -30.51 -16.02 22.42
N HIS A 144 -30.00 -15.04 23.17
CA HIS A 144 -30.02 -13.62 22.83
C HIS A 144 -28.66 -12.98 23.14
N ILE A 145 -28.08 -12.31 22.15
CA ILE A 145 -26.92 -11.42 22.34
C ILE A 145 -27.44 -9.98 22.22
N LYS A 146 -27.32 -9.21 23.30
CA LYS A 146 -27.85 -7.83 23.35
C LYS A 146 -26.83 -6.81 23.85
N LYS A 147 -26.10 -7.15 24.91
CA LYS A 147 -25.08 -6.26 25.48
C LYS A 147 -23.72 -6.71 25.02
N ILE A 148 -22.96 -5.77 24.46
CA ILE A 148 -21.59 -5.96 24.01
C ILE A 148 -20.71 -4.93 24.70
N ILE A 149 -19.50 -5.35 25.07
CA ILE A 149 -18.44 -4.50 25.59
C ILE A 149 -17.42 -4.35 24.48
N ILE A 150 -17.16 -3.11 24.09
CA ILE A 150 -16.18 -2.71 23.08
C ILE A 150 -14.86 -2.43 23.80
N GLU A 151 -13.78 -3.01 23.29
CA GLU A 151 -12.45 -2.94 23.89
C GLU A 151 -11.46 -2.32 22.89
N PRO A 152 -11.21 -1.01 22.96
CA PRO A 152 -10.21 -0.38 22.09
C PRO A 152 -8.80 -0.86 22.47
N HIS A 153 -7.96 -1.12 21.46
CA HIS A 153 -6.56 -1.48 21.64
C HIS A 153 -5.67 -0.44 20.99
N GLU A 154 -4.81 0.16 21.79
CA GLU A 154 -3.92 1.22 21.33
C GLU A 154 -2.76 0.68 20.47
N VAL A 155 -2.24 1.51 19.55
CA VAL A 155 -1.04 1.22 18.74
C VAL A 155 0.20 0.93 19.61
N TYR A 156 0.28 1.58 20.77
CA TYR A 156 1.17 1.29 21.88
C TYR A 156 0.53 1.85 23.16
N THR A 157 0.92 1.34 24.33
CA THR A 157 0.35 1.80 25.60
C THR A 157 0.60 3.29 25.84
N GLY A 158 -0.46 4.07 26.05
CA GLY A 158 -0.41 5.52 26.30
C GLY A 158 -0.39 6.34 25.01
N ALA A 159 -0.76 5.77 23.87
CA ALA A 159 -0.92 6.51 22.63
C ALA A 159 -2.09 7.50 22.72
N SER A 160 -3.17 7.15 23.42
CA SER A 160 -4.32 8.04 23.63
C SER A 160 -3.99 9.28 24.48
N ASP A 161 -2.96 9.23 25.32
CA ASP A 161 -2.47 10.40 26.08
C ASP A 161 -1.92 11.51 25.16
N LYS A 162 -1.70 11.21 23.87
CA LYS A 162 -1.18 12.15 22.87
C LYS A 162 -2.24 12.91 22.09
N ILE A 163 -3.53 12.64 22.30
CA ILE A 163 -4.63 13.23 21.50
C ILE A 163 -4.53 14.76 21.47
N ALA A 164 -4.48 15.43 22.63
CA ALA A 164 -4.41 16.89 22.68
C ALA A 164 -3.13 17.47 22.04
N GLN A 165 -2.00 16.75 22.14
CA GLN A 165 -0.74 17.18 21.50
C GLN A 165 -0.83 17.06 19.98
N TYR A 166 -1.45 15.99 19.50
CA TYR A 166 -1.67 15.73 18.09
C TYR A 166 -2.59 16.77 17.46
N GLU A 167 -3.73 17.09 18.09
CA GLU A 167 -4.67 18.11 17.61
C GLU A 167 -4.01 19.49 17.48
N VAL A 168 -3.27 19.92 18.51
CA VAL A 168 -2.53 21.20 18.45
C VAL A 168 -1.51 21.23 17.32
N ALA A 169 -0.84 20.10 17.05
CA ALA A 169 0.12 20.02 15.95
C ALA A 169 -0.58 20.08 14.59
N VAL A 170 -1.67 19.34 14.40
CA VAL A 170 -2.50 19.38 13.18
C VAL A 170 -3.02 20.80 12.93
N ASP A 171 -3.59 21.44 13.96
CA ASP A 171 -4.06 22.84 13.89
C ASP A 171 -2.94 23.78 13.44
N GLY A 172 -1.74 23.63 14.00
CA GLY A 172 -0.57 24.42 13.62
C GLY A 172 -0.21 24.26 12.14
N VAL A 173 -0.25 23.03 11.62
CA VAL A 173 -0.01 22.74 10.20
C VAL A 173 -1.09 23.35 9.32
N VAL A 174 -2.36 23.20 9.69
CA VAL A 174 -3.50 23.79 8.97
C VAL A 174 -3.35 25.30 8.86
N GLN A 175 -2.96 25.99 9.94
CA GLN A 175 -2.71 27.44 9.90
C GLN A 175 -1.53 27.80 8.98
N ASN A 176 -0.45 27.02 8.99
CA ASN A 176 0.69 27.25 8.10
C ASN A 176 0.29 27.10 6.63
N ILE A 177 -0.44 26.04 6.28
CA ILE A 177 -0.93 25.81 4.92
C ILE A 177 -1.86 26.96 4.49
N ARG A 178 -2.81 27.37 5.34
CA ARG A 178 -3.69 28.52 5.06
C ARG A 178 -2.91 29.80 4.75
N ASN A 179 -1.84 30.05 5.48
CA ASN A 179 -0.98 31.21 5.25
C ASN A 179 -0.21 31.12 3.93
N ASN A 180 0.37 29.95 3.61
CA ASN A 180 1.13 29.74 2.37
C ASN A 180 0.29 30.00 1.11
N VAL A 181 -1.00 29.62 1.14
CA VAL A 181 -1.92 29.82 0.02
C VAL A 181 -2.65 31.17 0.07
N ASN A 182 -2.22 32.11 0.91
CA ASN A 182 -2.86 33.42 1.13
C ASN A 182 -4.37 33.32 1.44
N ASN A 183 -4.79 32.29 2.17
CA ASN A 183 -6.20 32.00 2.46
C ASN A 183 -7.08 31.88 1.20
N THR A 184 -6.52 31.43 0.07
CA THR A 184 -7.30 31.06 -1.11
C THR A 184 -8.26 29.90 -0.80
N ASN A 185 -9.36 29.84 -1.54
CA ASN A 185 -10.27 28.68 -1.56
C ASN A 185 -9.98 27.74 -2.73
N ASN A 186 -8.86 27.93 -3.45
CA ASN A 186 -8.46 27.03 -4.52
C ASN A 186 -8.06 25.67 -3.95
N ARG A 187 -8.94 24.68 -4.11
CA ARG A 187 -8.75 23.33 -3.58
C ARG A 187 -7.50 22.64 -4.13
N ALA A 188 -7.14 22.86 -5.38
CA ALA A 188 -5.95 22.25 -5.98
C ALA A 188 -4.64 22.83 -5.39
N GLU A 189 -4.61 24.12 -5.07
CA GLU A 189 -3.48 24.76 -4.37
C GLU A 189 -3.37 24.25 -2.93
N LEU A 190 -4.50 24.14 -2.22
CA LEU A 190 -4.55 23.56 -0.88
C LEU A 190 -4.02 22.11 -0.88
N LEU A 191 -4.51 21.27 -1.79
CA LEU A 191 -4.06 19.88 -1.90
C LEU A 191 -2.58 19.78 -2.23
N LYS A 192 -2.03 20.73 -3.00
CA LYS A 192 -0.60 20.76 -3.32
C LYS A 192 0.22 21.03 -2.05
N GLU A 193 -0.17 22.02 -1.24
CA GLU A 193 0.52 22.32 0.01
C GLU A 193 0.36 21.21 1.05
N ILE A 194 -0.81 20.55 1.13
CA ILE A 194 -1.02 19.37 1.97
C ILE A 194 -0.10 18.22 1.52
N HIS A 195 -0.07 17.94 0.22
CA HIS A 195 0.80 16.92 -0.36
C HIS A 195 2.27 17.18 -0.03
N ASP A 196 2.75 18.40 -0.30
CA ASP A 196 4.15 18.77 -0.10
C ASP A 196 4.52 18.69 1.38
N TYR A 197 3.65 19.19 2.28
CA TYR A 197 3.85 19.04 3.72
C TYR A 197 4.03 17.59 4.13
N VAL A 198 3.18 16.68 3.65
CA VAL A 198 3.29 15.25 3.99
C VAL A 198 4.61 14.67 3.47
N CYS A 199 4.98 14.92 2.22
CA CYS A 199 6.26 14.44 1.67
C CYS A 199 7.48 15.04 2.38
N GLU A 200 7.42 16.27 2.89
CA GLU A 200 8.52 16.92 3.61
C GLU A 200 8.69 16.42 5.06
N ASN A 201 7.61 15.92 5.67
CA ASN A 201 7.56 15.56 7.09
C ASN A 201 7.45 14.05 7.34
N ALA A 202 7.32 13.25 6.28
CA ALA A 202 7.33 11.80 6.33
C ALA A 202 8.66 11.23 5.82
N PHE A 203 9.04 10.07 6.37
CA PHE A 203 10.19 9.29 5.93
C PHE A 203 9.76 7.82 5.83
N TYR A 204 9.96 7.20 4.66
CA TYR A 204 9.54 5.82 4.45
C TYR A 204 10.36 4.85 5.32
N SER A 205 9.70 4.18 6.25
CA SER A 205 10.31 3.21 7.17
C SER A 205 10.37 1.82 6.54
N PHE A 206 11.56 1.21 6.60
CA PHE A 206 11.76 -0.22 6.29
C PHE A 206 11.87 -1.06 7.58
N SER A 207 11.60 -0.45 8.75
CA SER A 207 11.78 -1.07 10.05
C SER A 207 10.62 -1.99 10.40
N VAL A 208 10.94 -3.09 11.09
CA VAL A 208 9.97 -4.10 11.56
C VAL A 208 9.68 -4.01 13.05
N THR A 209 10.34 -3.10 13.79
CA THR A 209 10.33 -3.11 15.26
C THR A 209 9.12 -2.40 15.89
N ASP A 210 8.56 -1.39 15.22
CA ASP A 210 7.39 -0.62 15.69
C ASP A 210 6.28 -0.57 14.64
N LYS A 211 5.91 -1.76 14.11
CA LYS A 211 5.00 -1.86 12.96
C LYS A 211 3.76 -0.97 13.08
N TYR A 212 3.05 -1.00 14.22
CA TYR A 212 1.74 -0.35 14.35
C TYR A 212 1.77 1.18 14.29
N VAL A 213 2.78 1.83 14.86
CA VAL A 213 2.84 3.30 14.89
C VAL A 213 3.13 3.86 13.49
N PHE A 214 3.92 3.15 12.68
CA PHE A 214 4.26 3.55 11.31
C PHE A 214 3.08 3.43 10.33
N HIS A 215 2.04 2.67 10.70
CA HIS A 215 0.77 2.62 9.99
C HIS A 215 -0.22 3.70 10.44
N SER A 216 0.18 4.63 11.32
CA SER A 216 -0.64 5.77 11.76
C SER A 216 -0.09 7.10 11.24
N SER A 217 -0.89 8.15 11.30
CA SER A 217 -0.45 9.53 10.99
C SER A 217 0.39 10.17 12.09
N LEU A 218 0.46 9.55 13.28
CA LEU A 218 1.11 10.11 14.47
C LEU A 218 2.55 10.61 14.22
N PRO A 219 3.43 9.83 13.56
CA PRO A 219 4.82 10.23 13.43
C PRO A 219 5.02 11.49 12.57
N VAL A 220 4.12 11.75 11.62
CA VAL A 220 4.18 12.91 10.71
C VAL A 220 3.94 14.22 11.48
N PHE A 221 3.04 14.23 12.45
CA PHE A 221 2.63 15.46 13.14
C PHE A 221 3.42 15.76 14.42
N ILE A 222 3.69 14.73 15.24
CA ILE A 222 4.35 14.93 16.55
C ILE A 222 5.51 13.95 16.81
N GLY A 223 5.89 13.13 15.83
CA GLY A 223 6.98 12.15 15.94
C GLY A 223 8.19 12.51 15.09
N ASN A 224 8.91 11.48 14.64
CA ASN A 224 10.12 11.58 13.83
C ASN A 224 9.86 11.51 12.32
N GLY A 225 8.59 11.49 11.89
CA GLY A 225 8.19 11.33 10.49
C GLY A 225 8.27 9.90 9.95
N GLU A 226 8.78 8.91 10.69
CA GLU A 226 8.91 7.55 10.16
C GLU A 226 7.54 6.88 9.99
N VAL A 227 7.17 6.55 8.76
CA VAL A 227 5.90 5.91 8.41
C VAL A 227 6.04 4.97 7.21
N VAL A 228 5.07 4.08 7.01
CA VAL A 228 4.88 3.37 5.73
C VAL A 228 3.76 4.04 4.93
N CYS A 229 3.38 3.47 3.77
CA CYS A 229 2.37 4.03 2.87
C CYS A 229 1.07 4.45 3.56
N GLU A 230 0.61 3.68 4.56
CA GLU A 230 -0.56 4.05 5.37
C GLU A 230 -0.39 5.36 6.13
N GLY A 231 0.78 5.62 6.73
CA GLY A 231 0.99 6.85 7.49
C GLY A 231 1.02 8.09 6.59
N TYR A 232 1.59 7.99 5.38
CA TYR A 232 1.49 9.03 4.36
C TYR A 232 0.02 9.31 4.00
N ALA A 233 -0.72 8.27 3.62
CA ALA A 233 -2.10 8.42 3.17
C ALA A 233 -3.04 8.92 4.29
N LYS A 234 -2.84 8.46 5.52
CA LYS A 234 -3.60 8.90 6.71
C LYS A 234 -3.30 10.34 7.07
N ALA A 235 -2.03 10.76 7.10
CA ALA A 235 -1.68 12.16 7.37
C ALA A 235 -2.26 13.10 6.31
N PHE A 236 -2.20 12.70 5.04
CA PHE A 236 -2.82 13.44 3.94
C PHE A 236 -4.33 13.58 4.12
N LYS A 237 -5.03 12.48 4.47
CA LYS A 237 -6.48 12.50 4.73
C LYS A 237 -6.84 13.39 5.92
N VAL A 238 -6.12 13.30 7.05
CA VAL A 238 -6.36 14.15 8.23
C VAL A 238 -6.36 15.63 7.84
N LEU A 239 -5.35 16.06 7.07
CA LEU A 239 -5.30 17.44 6.60
C LEU A 239 -6.43 17.78 5.63
N CYS A 240 -6.77 16.89 4.70
CA CYS A 240 -7.91 17.11 3.79
C CYS A 240 -9.23 17.32 4.56
N ASP A 241 -9.47 16.52 5.60
CA ASP A 241 -10.67 16.61 6.41
C ASP A 241 -10.75 17.96 7.18
N GLU A 242 -9.62 18.46 7.71
CA GLU A 242 -9.52 19.80 8.33
C GLU A 242 -9.81 20.97 7.36
N PHE A 243 -9.59 20.74 6.07
CA PHE A 243 -9.95 21.68 5.01
C PHE A 243 -11.35 21.43 4.42
N GLY A 244 -12.08 20.43 4.89
CA GLY A 244 -13.39 20.04 4.36
C GLY A 244 -13.33 19.53 2.92
N ILE A 245 -12.21 18.91 2.53
CA ILE A 245 -11.98 18.36 1.21
C ILE A 245 -12.32 16.86 1.24
N PRO A 246 -13.31 16.38 0.48
CA PRO A 246 -13.61 14.96 0.42
C PRO A 246 -12.39 14.15 -0.01
N CYS A 247 -11.92 13.29 0.89
CA CYS A 247 -10.71 12.49 0.74
C CYS A 247 -10.92 11.12 1.38
N VAL A 248 -10.64 10.05 0.62
CA VAL A 248 -10.77 8.67 1.08
C VAL A 248 -9.43 7.95 1.00
N LEU A 249 -9.19 7.04 1.94
CA LEU A 249 -8.06 6.10 1.84
C LEU A 249 -8.44 4.95 0.92
N VAL A 250 -7.54 4.59 0.01
CA VAL A 250 -7.71 3.50 -0.94
C VAL A 250 -6.75 2.39 -0.58
N HIS A 251 -7.30 1.20 -0.32
CA HIS A 251 -6.53 -0.02 -0.12
C HIS A 251 -6.33 -0.70 -1.47
N GLY A 252 -5.11 -1.18 -1.70
CA GLY A 252 -4.82 -1.79 -2.97
C GLY A 252 -3.42 -2.37 -3.06
N VAL A 253 -3.02 -2.56 -4.31
CA VAL A 253 -1.70 -3.04 -4.69
C VAL A 253 -1.05 -2.00 -5.60
N ALA A 254 0.21 -1.67 -5.31
CA ALA A 254 1.06 -0.87 -6.17
C ALA A 254 1.98 -1.76 -7.02
N SER A 255 1.83 -1.70 -8.34
CA SER A 255 2.59 -2.52 -9.30
C SER A 255 3.69 -1.71 -9.99
N THR A 256 4.82 -2.37 -10.29
CA THR A 256 5.93 -1.82 -11.10
C THR A 256 6.05 -2.53 -12.47
N GLY A 257 4.96 -3.17 -12.92
CA GLY A 257 4.83 -3.83 -14.23
C GLY A 257 5.55 -5.17 -14.37
N ASN A 258 6.50 -5.49 -13.49
CA ASN A 258 7.37 -6.68 -13.62
C ASN A 258 7.39 -7.61 -12.40
N VAL A 259 6.65 -7.28 -11.34
CA VAL A 259 6.52 -8.06 -10.10
C VAL A 259 5.05 -8.12 -9.70
N GLU A 260 4.66 -9.17 -8.96
CA GLU A 260 3.40 -9.11 -8.21
C GLU A 260 3.47 -7.86 -7.33
N GLY A 261 2.49 -6.96 -7.50
CA GLY A 261 2.57 -5.66 -6.84
C GLY A 261 2.56 -5.80 -5.31
N GLU A 262 3.05 -4.76 -4.64
CA GLU A 262 3.13 -4.71 -3.19
C GLU A 262 1.85 -4.11 -2.63
N ALA A 263 1.39 -4.62 -1.49
CA ALA A 263 0.23 -4.03 -0.85
C ALA A 263 0.53 -2.58 -0.44
N HIS A 264 -0.41 -1.69 -0.75
CA HIS A 264 -0.18 -0.26 -0.71
C HIS A 264 -1.46 0.49 -0.33
N MET A 265 -1.30 1.73 0.15
CA MET A 265 -2.39 2.63 0.46
C MET A 265 -2.11 4.01 -0.14
N TRP A 266 -3.13 4.62 -0.74
CA TRP A 266 -3.08 5.97 -1.31
C TRP A 266 -4.42 6.67 -1.07
N ASN A 267 -4.61 7.86 -1.64
CA ASN A 267 -5.83 8.65 -1.47
C ASN A 267 -6.56 8.87 -2.80
N TYR A 268 -7.90 8.93 -2.74
CA TYR A 268 -8.69 9.64 -3.76
C TYR A 268 -9.27 10.90 -3.14
N VAL A 269 -9.21 12.01 -3.88
CA VAL A 269 -9.72 13.32 -3.47
C VAL A 269 -10.66 13.91 -4.50
N GLN A 270 -11.74 14.55 -4.03
CA GLN A 270 -12.69 15.21 -4.92
C GLN A 270 -12.32 16.69 -5.11
N LEU A 271 -12.24 17.14 -6.37
CA LEU A 271 -12.07 18.55 -6.70
C LEU A 271 -13.40 19.28 -6.92
N ASP A 272 -13.33 20.61 -7.08
CA ASP A 272 -14.51 21.47 -7.25
C ASP A 272 -15.30 21.16 -8.54
N ASP A 273 -14.72 20.41 -9.49
CA ASP A 273 -15.43 19.91 -10.68
C ASP A 273 -16.28 18.65 -10.39
N GLY A 274 -16.30 18.20 -9.14
CA GLY A 274 -17.05 17.04 -8.65
C GLY A 274 -16.39 15.69 -8.95
N LYS A 275 -15.21 15.68 -9.61
CA LYS A 275 -14.51 14.45 -9.96
C LYS A 275 -13.48 14.07 -8.92
N TRP A 276 -13.18 12.78 -8.88
CA TRP A 276 -12.18 12.21 -7.98
C TRP A 276 -10.86 11.98 -8.69
N TYR A 277 -9.78 12.25 -7.97
CA TYR A 277 -8.41 12.15 -8.47
C TYR A 277 -7.55 11.40 -7.47
N LEU A 278 -6.58 10.64 -7.98
CA LEU A 278 -5.61 9.93 -7.17
C LEU A 278 -4.59 10.92 -6.60
N VAL A 279 -4.16 10.67 -5.36
CA VAL A 279 -2.95 11.23 -4.74
C VAL A 279 -2.19 10.09 -4.06
N ASP A 280 -0.91 9.94 -4.37
CA ASP A 280 -0.01 9.00 -3.69
C ASP A 280 1.27 9.72 -3.27
N ALA A 281 1.21 10.34 -2.09
CA ALA A 281 2.33 11.06 -1.50
C ALA A 281 3.54 10.14 -1.23
N THR A 282 3.31 8.85 -1.03
CA THR A 282 4.40 7.89 -0.77
C THR A 282 5.29 7.71 -1.98
N TRP A 283 4.69 7.57 -3.17
CA TRP A 283 5.46 7.42 -4.40
C TRP A 283 5.91 8.77 -4.96
N ASP A 284 5.22 9.87 -4.66
CA ASP A 284 5.74 11.19 -5.04
C ASP A 284 6.89 11.67 -4.12
N ASP A 285 7.04 11.14 -2.90
CA ASP A 285 8.21 11.37 -2.02
C ASP A 285 9.47 10.62 -2.51
N GLN A 286 10.16 11.19 -3.49
CA GLN A 286 11.39 10.62 -4.05
C GLN A 286 12.63 11.29 -3.46
N VAL A 287 13.67 10.50 -3.16
CA VAL A 287 14.97 10.95 -2.61
C VAL A 287 15.56 12.17 -3.36
N SER A 288 15.31 12.28 -4.67
CA SER A 288 15.82 13.39 -5.49
C SER A 288 15.05 14.70 -5.34
N ALA A 289 13.74 14.64 -5.07
CA ALA A 289 12.78 15.73 -4.94
C ALA A 289 11.37 15.15 -4.86
N ILE A 290 10.46 15.90 -4.23
CA ILE A 290 9.02 15.66 -4.29
C ILE A 290 8.55 15.73 -5.75
N LYS A 291 7.84 14.70 -6.20
CA LYS A 291 7.26 14.59 -7.54
C LYS A 291 5.77 14.94 -7.54
N LYS A 292 5.18 15.02 -8.72
CA LYS A 292 3.74 15.29 -8.94
C LYS A 292 3.12 14.31 -9.93
N THR A 293 3.64 13.10 -9.95
CA THR A 293 3.26 12.03 -10.88
C THR A 293 1.92 11.45 -10.49
N TYR A 294 1.74 11.25 -9.19
CA TYR A 294 0.54 10.68 -8.61
C TYR A 294 -0.34 11.78 -8.01
N PHE A 295 0.14 13.02 -7.91
CA PHE A 295 -0.64 14.15 -7.46
C PHE A 295 -1.75 14.57 -8.45
N LEU A 296 -3.01 14.39 -8.03
CA LEU A 296 -4.22 14.68 -8.80
C LEU A 296 -4.29 13.94 -10.15
N ALA A 297 -3.82 12.70 -10.14
CA ALA A 297 -3.78 11.83 -11.31
C ALA A 297 -5.15 11.20 -11.59
N GLY A 298 -5.45 11.00 -12.87
CA GLY A 298 -6.63 10.26 -13.33
C GLY A 298 -6.29 8.84 -13.75
N TYR A 299 -7.32 8.05 -14.03
CA TYR A 299 -7.25 6.63 -14.38
C TYR A 299 -6.26 6.29 -15.51
N ASN A 300 -6.19 7.12 -16.56
CA ASN A 300 -5.26 6.95 -17.68
C ASN A 300 -4.03 7.89 -17.62
N SER A 301 -3.76 8.51 -16.47
CA SER A 301 -2.53 9.28 -16.29
C SER A 301 -1.31 8.35 -16.30
N ASP A 302 -0.16 8.90 -16.69
CA ASP A 302 1.12 8.17 -16.65
C ASP A 302 1.63 8.10 -15.20
N GLY A 303 1.93 6.89 -14.73
CA GLY A 303 2.73 6.64 -13.54
C GLY A 303 4.22 6.50 -13.89
N PHE A 304 5.05 6.10 -12.92
CA PHE A 304 6.48 5.89 -13.11
C PHE A 304 6.83 4.72 -14.05
N TYR A 305 6.01 3.67 -14.05
CA TYR A 305 6.21 2.40 -14.73
C TYR A 305 5.21 2.19 -15.87
N GLU A 306 3.92 2.38 -15.60
CA GLU A 306 2.77 2.14 -16.48
C GLU A 306 1.68 3.22 -16.27
N LYS A 307 0.45 3.00 -16.76
CA LYS A 307 -0.67 3.90 -16.46
C LYS A 307 -1.16 3.69 -15.03
N ILE A 308 -1.76 4.71 -14.42
CA ILE A 308 -2.31 4.64 -13.06
C ILE A 308 -3.22 3.41 -12.86
N LYS A 309 -4.12 3.12 -13.80
CA LYS A 309 -4.98 1.93 -13.73
C LYS A 309 -4.26 0.58 -13.63
N ASP A 310 -3.03 0.50 -14.16
CA ASP A 310 -2.23 -0.73 -14.19
C ASP A 310 -1.27 -0.76 -12.97
N GLU A 311 -0.87 0.41 -12.47
CA GLU A 311 -0.03 0.55 -11.29
C GLU A 311 -0.77 0.59 -9.95
N ARG A 312 -2.04 0.96 -9.92
CA ARG A 312 -2.84 1.18 -8.69
C ARG A 312 -4.12 0.37 -8.78
N ILE A 313 -4.05 -0.87 -8.28
CA ILE A 313 -5.14 -1.82 -8.32
C ILE A 313 -5.84 -1.80 -6.96
N ALA A 314 -6.98 -1.12 -6.89
CA ALA A 314 -7.76 -1.03 -5.66
C ALA A 314 -8.53 -2.33 -5.36
N TYR A 315 -8.69 -2.67 -4.08
CA TYR A 315 -9.59 -3.73 -3.61
C TYR A 315 -10.41 -3.24 -2.42
N GLY A 316 -11.69 -3.60 -2.36
CA GLY A 316 -12.64 -3.12 -1.37
C GLY A 316 -12.68 -3.92 -0.06
N ASP A 317 -12.09 -5.12 -0.03
CA ASP A 317 -11.98 -5.93 1.18
C ASP A 317 -10.70 -5.58 1.97
N PHE A 318 -10.81 -4.58 2.84
CA PHE A 318 -9.66 -3.97 3.52
C PHE A 318 -8.92 -4.96 4.44
N SER A 319 -9.66 -5.88 5.06
CA SER A 319 -9.14 -6.89 5.99
C SER A 319 -8.86 -8.24 5.33
N VAL A 320 -9.17 -8.40 4.04
CA VAL A 320 -8.99 -9.64 3.26
C VAL A 320 -9.75 -10.83 3.87
N THR A 321 -10.87 -10.54 4.54
CA THR A 321 -11.68 -11.52 5.28
C THR A 321 -12.78 -12.13 4.43
N GLY A 322 -13.10 -11.52 3.28
CA GLY A 322 -14.25 -11.80 2.44
C GLY A 322 -15.58 -11.30 3.02
N TYR A 323 -15.55 -10.49 4.09
CA TYR A 323 -16.76 -10.06 4.81
C TYR A 323 -17.49 -8.89 4.15
N LYS A 324 -16.75 -7.93 3.60
CA LYS A 324 -17.33 -6.78 2.91
C LYS A 324 -16.37 -6.23 1.86
N GLU A 325 -16.91 -6.00 0.66
CA GLU A 325 -16.25 -5.25 -0.41
C GLU A 325 -16.76 -3.80 -0.35
N PHE A 326 -15.97 -2.89 0.23
CA PHE A 326 -16.24 -1.47 0.19
C PHE A 326 -16.06 -0.92 -1.22
N GLN A 327 -16.93 0.00 -1.63
CA GLN A 327 -16.84 0.67 -2.92
C GLN A 327 -16.03 1.94 -2.79
N TYR A 328 -15.26 2.27 -3.82
CA TYR A 328 -14.52 3.54 -3.94
C TYR A 328 -15.27 4.51 -4.87
N PRO A 329 -15.01 5.82 -4.78
CA PRO A 329 -15.45 6.74 -5.81
C PRO A 329 -14.73 6.49 -7.14
N GLU A 330 -15.40 6.79 -8.25
CA GLU A 330 -14.85 6.61 -9.59
C GLU A 330 -13.82 7.71 -9.93
N LEU A 331 -12.60 7.32 -10.27
CA LEU A 331 -11.56 8.24 -10.71
C LEU A 331 -11.92 8.90 -12.04
N SER A 332 -11.59 10.19 -12.17
CA SER A 332 -11.55 10.89 -13.44
C SER A 332 -10.68 10.12 -14.46
N ASN A 333 -11.12 10.06 -15.71
CA ASN A 333 -10.37 9.39 -16.77
C ASN A 333 -8.98 10.03 -16.99
N GLU A 334 -8.91 11.35 -16.95
CA GLU A 334 -7.71 12.16 -17.11
C GLU A 334 -7.31 12.82 -15.79
N GLY A 335 -6.02 13.14 -15.61
CA GLY A 335 -5.56 13.92 -14.46
C GLY A 335 -6.12 15.35 -14.47
N TYR A 336 -6.15 15.98 -13.29
CA TYR A 336 -6.72 17.32 -13.14
C TYR A 336 -5.89 18.37 -13.89
N PHE A 337 -4.57 18.28 -13.79
CA PHE A 337 -3.68 19.13 -14.55
C PHE A 337 -3.48 18.53 -15.94
N THR A 338 -3.79 19.32 -16.97
CA THR A 338 -3.29 19.05 -18.32
C THR A 338 -1.81 19.41 -18.36
N TYR A 339 -0.94 18.47 -17.99
CA TYR A 339 0.49 18.66 -18.14
C TYR A 339 0.81 18.79 -19.63
N THR A 340 1.15 20.00 -20.06
CA THR A 340 1.82 20.17 -21.37
C THR A 340 3.23 19.64 -21.20
N HIS A 341 3.43 18.38 -21.59
CA HIS A 341 4.73 17.74 -21.48
C HIS A 341 5.71 18.35 -22.47
N ASN A 342 6.82 18.85 -21.95
CA ASN A 342 7.97 19.24 -22.76
C ASN A 342 8.94 18.06 -22.80
N TRP A 343 8.80 17.16 -23.77
CA TRP A 343 9.60 15.93 -23.80
C TRP A 343 11.07 16.22 -24.09
N LYS A 344 11.98 15.74 -23.22
CA LYS A 344 13.42 15.76 -23.51
C LYS A 344 13.70 14.95 -24.78
N SER A 345 14.56 15.48 -25.65
CA SER A 345 14.98 14.76 -26.86
C SER A 345 15.81 13.52 -26.55
N ASN A 346 16.54 13.56 -25.43
CA ASN A 346 17.44 12.51 -24.97
C ASN A 346 16.70 11.45 -24.16
N TYR A 347 17.12 10.21 -24.35
CA TYR A 347 16.63 9.09 -23.55
C TYR A 347 17.40 8.95 -22.24
N THR A 348 16.68 8.55 -21.21
CA THR A 348 17.23 8.02 -19.95
C THR A 348 17.24 6.50 -20.03
N ILE A 349 18.24 5.86 -19.42
CA ILE A 349 18.28 4.40 -19.29
C ILE A 349 17.63 4.07 -17.95
N ASP A 350 16.39 3.61 -18.02
CA ASP A 350 15.54 3.36 -16.85
C ASP A 350 15.97 2.05 -16.18
N LYS A 351 16.30 1.06 -17.02
CA LYS A 351 16.81 -0.24 -16.59
C LYS A 351 17.86 -0.74 -17.57
N LYS A 352 19.04 -1.10 -17.06
CA LYS A 352 20.09 -1.68 -17.91
C LYS A 352 19.78 -3.12 -18.27
N ALA A 353 20.02 -3.48 -19.52
CA ALA A 353 19.90 -4.85 -19.99
C ALA A 353 21.05 -5.73 -19.47
N THR A 354 20.76 -7.00 -19.20
CA THR A 354 21.72 -7.97 -18.64
C THR A 354 21.82 -9.21 -19.55
N LEU A 355 22.52 -10.25 -19.09
CA LEU A 355 22.55 -11.56 -19.78
C LEU A 355 21.22 -12.31 -19.69
N THR A 356 20.36 -11.98 -18.72
CA THR A 356 19.14 -12.74 -18.42
C THR A 356 17.87 -11.94 -18.63
N SER A 357 17.93 -10.61 -18.52
CA SER A 357 16.78 -9.71 -18.58
C SER A 357 16.98 -8.58 -19.60
N ASN A 358 15.89 -8.20 -20.26
CA ASN A 358 15.84 -6.97 -21.05
C ASN A 358 15.98 -5.75 -20.13
N GLY A 359 16.40 -4.63 -20.71
CA GLY A 359 16.37 -3.30 -20.12
C GLY A 359 15.30 -2.41 -20.76
N GLU A 360 15.25 -1.16 -20.34
CA GLU A 360 14.28 -0.16 -20.77
C GLU A 360 14.95 1.22 -20.85
N MET A 361 14.51 2.02 -21.81
CA MET A 361 14.84 3.44 -21.90
C MET A 361 13.64 4.25 -22.38
N SER A 362 13.48 5.44 -21.81
CA SER A 362 12.37 6.33 -22.09
C SER A 362 12.83 7.78 -22.21
N ARG A 363 11.98 8.64 -22.77
CA ARG A 363 12.16 10.10 -22.71
C ARG A 363 11.33 10.66 -21.58
N TYR A 364 11.93 11.50 -20.75
CA TYR A 364 11.25 12.13 -19.62
C TYR A 364 10.78 13.54 -19.97
N CYS A 365 9.72 13.98 -19.31
CA CYS A 365 9.34 15.38 -19.30
C CYS A 365 10.49 16.27 -18.80
N ALA A 366 10.61 17.46 -19.38
CA ALA A 366 11.60 18.46 -19.02
C ALA A 366 11.15 19.40 -17.90
N ASN A 367 9.86 19.35 -17.53
CA ASN A 367 9.35 20.12 -16.41
C ASN A 367 9.88 19.50 -15.10
N ASP A 368 10.41 20.32 -14.21
CA ASP A 368 11.15 19.85 -13.02
C ASP A 368 10.28 19.05 -12.03
N ASP A 369 8.96 19.25 -12.06
CA ASP A 369 7.94 18.60 -11.24
C ASP A 369 7.25 17.40 -11.92
N CYS A 370 7.56 17.12 -13.19
CA CYS A 370 6.90 16.10 -13.99
C CYS A 370 7.83 14.93 -14.31
N THR A 371 7.44 13.72 -13.94
CA THR A 371 8.18 12.49 -14.28
C THR A 371 7.54 11.69 -15.39
N GLY A 372 6.52 12.23 -16.05
CA GLY A 372 5.90 11.59 -17.20
C GLY A 372 6.99 11.10 -18.16
N LYS A 373 6.80 9.91 -18.70
CA LYS A 373 7.72 9.29 -19.66
C LYS A 373 6.99 8.96 -20.96
N THR A 374 7.70 9.08 -22.07
CA THR A 374 7.21 8.74 -23.41
C THR A 374 8.27 7.97 -24.19
N ASP A 375 7.91 7.48 -25.37
CA ASP A 375 8.78 6.74 -26.28
C ASP A 375 9.48 5.54 -25.60
N VAL A 376 8.78 4.87 -24.68
CA VAL A 376 9.31 3.72 -23.91
C VAL A 376 9.79 2.64 -24.88
N THR A 377 11.08 2.31 -24.79
CA THR A 377 11.75 1.40 -25.72
C THR A 377 12.49 0.30 -24.97
N VAL A 378 12.30 -0.94 -25.42
CA VAL A 378 13.02 -2.10 -24.87
C VAL A 378 14.49 -2.08 -25.30
N ILE A 379 15.38 -2.34 -24.35
CA ILE A 379 16.79 -2.64 -24.61
C ILE A 379 16.95 -4.16 -24.54
N ASP A 380 17.18 -4.81 -25.68
CA ASP A 380 17.31 -6.26 -25.73
C ASP A 380 18.44 -6.80 -24.84
N LYS A 381 18.15 -7.89 -24.12
CA LYS A 381 19.13 -8.61 -23.31
C LYS A 381 20.31 -9.08 -24.15
N ILE A 382 21.46 -9.25 -23.50
CA ILE A 382 22.65 -9.79 -24.15
C ILE A 382 22.46 -11.29 -24.36
N ALA A 383 22.36 -11.72 -25.62
CA ALA A 383 22.15 -13.13 -25.95
C ALA A 383 23.47 -13.87 -26.24
N LYS A 384 24.50 -13.17 -26.73
CA LYS A 384 25.70 -13.81 -27.26
C LYS A 384 26.97 -13.08 -26.86
N VAL A 385 27.96 -13.82 -26.35
CA VAL A 385 29.28 -13.30 -25.93
C VAL A 385 30.32 -14.39 -26.20
N GLU A 386 31.17 -14.19 -27.21
CA GLU A 386 32.10 -15.21 -27.72
C GLU A 386 33.49 -14.65 -28.03
N LEU A 387 34.51 -15.52 -28.01
CA LEU A 387 35.85 -15.23 -28.49
C LEU A 387 36.00 -15.67 -29.96
N SER A 388 36.81 -14.97 -30.74
CA SER A 388 37.13 -15.39 -32.12
C SER A 388 37.90 -16.70 -32.19
N ALA A 389 38.65 -17.05 -31.15
CA ALA A 389 39.24 -18.36 -30.96
C ALA A 389 39.38 -18.67 -29.47
N THR A 390 39.20 -19.94 -29.13
CA THR A 390 39.33 -20.48 -27.77
C THR A 390 40.58 -21.34 -27.58
N SER A 391 41.37 -21.54 -28.65
CA SER A 391 42.57 -22.38 -28.65
C SER A 391 43.63 -21.83 -29.61
N TYR A 392 44.89 -21.82 -29.18
CA TYR A 392 46.05 -21.41 -29.96
C TYR A 392 47.22 -22.39 -29.77
N THR A 393 48.15 -22.40 -30.72
CA THR A 393 49.44 -23.09 -30.59
C THR A 393 50.52 -22.08 -30.23
N TYR A 394 51.33 -22.39 -29.22
CA TYR A 394 52.42 -21.52 -28.76
C TYR A 394 53.38 -21.15 -29.91
N ASN A 395 53.56 -19.84 -30.12
CA ASN A 395 54.44 -19.28 -31.16
C ASN A 395 55.30 -18.10 -30.65
N GLY A 396 55.39 -17.93 -29.33
CA GLY A 396 56.15 -16.84 -28.69
C GLY A 396 55.47 -15.46 -28.69
N SER A 397 54.30 -15.29 -29.33
CA SER A 397 53.55 -14.03 -29.35
C SER A 397 52.49 -13.94 -28.24
N VAL A 398 52.02 -12.71 -27.94
CA VAL A 398 50.91 -12.48 -27.01
C VAL A 398 49.57 -12.70 -27.74
N PHE A 399 48.74 -13.63 -27.26
CA PHE A 399 47.46 -13.97 -27.91
C PHE A 399 46.30 -13.10 -27.41
N THR A 400 45.63 -12.38 -28.31
CA THR A 400 44.50 -11.46 -28.02
C THR A 400 43.25 -11.83 -28.84
N PRO A 401 42.45 -12.84 -28.45
CA PRO A 401 41.21 -13.15 -29.16
C PRO A 401 40.26 -11.94 -29.13
N THR A 402 39.65 -11.61 -30.26
CA THR A 402 38.64 -10.56 -30.35
C THR A 402 37.33 -11.05 -29.74
N VAL A 403 36.61 -10.17 -29.06
CA VAL A 403 35.31 -10.49 -28.44
C VAL A 403 34.18 -10.05 -29.37
N LEU A 404 33.22 -10.94 -29.62
CA LEU A 404 31.95 -10.64 -30.26
C LEU A 404 30.85 -10.65 -29.19
N VAL A 405 30.10 -9.54 -29.08
CA VAL A 405 28.92 -9.43 -28.23
C VAL A 405 27.72 -9.08 -29.09
N LYS A 406 26.59 -9.80 -28.92
CA LYS A 406 25.31 -9.46 -29.54
C LYS A 406 24.16 -9.49 -28.54
N ASP A 407 23.18 -8.61 -28.74
CA ASP A 407 21.90 -8.66 -28.06
C ASP A 407 20.94 -9.70 -28.69
N ALA A 408 19.77 -9.86 -28.09
CA ALA A 408 18.74 -10.81 -28.50
C ALA A 408 18.10 -10.48 -29.87
N ALA A 409 18.12 -9.20 -30.28
CA ALA A 409 17.73 -8.79 -31.62
C ALA A 409 18.83 -9.06 -32.68
N GLY A 410 19.99 -9.55 -32.25
CA GLY A 410 21.11 -9.91 -33.13
C GLY A 410 22.03 -8.75 -33.48
N LYS A 411 21.85 -7.57 -32.87
CA LYS A 411 22.71 -6.41 -33.06
C LYS A 411 24.05 -6.63 -32.37
N THR A 412 25.13 -6.36 -33.11
CA THR A 412 26.50 -6.40 -32.56
C THR A 412 26.76 -5.17 -31.69
N LEU A 413 27.16 -5.41 -30.45
CA LEU A 413 27.51 -4.36 -29.49
C LEU A 413 28.95 -3.88 -29.70
N LYS A 414 29.21 -2.62 -29.37
CA LYS A 414 30.47 -1.93 -29.63
C LYS A 414 31.37 -1.91 -28.40
N LYS A 415 32.63 -2.32 -28.58
CA LYS A 415 33.67 -2.18 -27.56
C LYS A 415 33.85 -0.70 -27.19
N ASP A 416 34.13 -0.46 -25.91
CA ASP A 416 34.33 0.84 -25.25
C ASP A 416 33.07 1.73 -25.14
N THR A 417 32.01 1.41 -25.89
CA THR A 417 30.67 2.00 -25.76
C THR A 417 29.76 1.16 -24.86
N ASP A 418 29.58 -0.11 -25.21
CA ASP A 418 28.63 -1.04 -24.59
C ASP A 418 29.32 -2.05 -23.65
N TYR A 419 30.62 -2.28 -23.82
CA TYR A 419 31.42 -3.16 -22.96
C TYR A 419 32.91 -2.84 -23.04
N THR A 420 33.67 -3.23 -22.03
CA THR A 420 35.14 -3.24 -22.03
C THR A 420 35.66 -4.67 -21.91
N VAL A 421 36.90 -4.90 -22.31
CA VAL A 421 37.53 -6.23 -22.24
C VAL A 421 38.88 -6.14 -21.56
N THR A 422 39.12 -7.00 -20.57
CA THR A 422 40.42 -7.17 -19.92
C THR A 422 40.92 -8.60 -20.08
N TYR A 423 42.22 -8.74 -20.33
CA TYR A 423 42.86 -10.03 -20.58
C TYR A 423 43.84 -10.35 -19.45
N ALA A 424 43.89 -11.62 -19.04
CA ALA A 424 44.88 -12.10 -18.08
C ALA A 424 46.33 -11.86 -18.57
N SER A 425 47.24 -11.53 -17.65
CA SER A 425 48.66 -11.39 -17.94
C SER A 425 49.32 -12.74 -18.29
N GLY A 426 50.49 -12.70 -18.93
CA GLY A 426 51.26 -13.93 -19.20
C GLY A 426 50.73 -14.80 -20.34
N ARG A 427 49.68 -14.34 -21.05
CA ARG A 427 49.02 -14.96 -22.22
C ARG A 427 49.86 -15.11 -23.50
N LYS A 428 51.18 -15.20 -23.31
CA LYS A 428 52.15 -15.65 -24.30
C LYS A 428 52.56 -17.11 -24.07
N ASN A 429 52.50 -17.59 -22.82
CA ASN A 429 52.97 -18.92 -22.44
C ASN A 429 51.88 -19.98 -22.67
N VAL A 430 52.26 -21.26 -22.61
CA VAL A 430 51.29 -22.37 -22.56
C VAL A 430 50.48 -22.26 -21.26
N GLY A 431 49.15 -22.31 -21.38
CA GLY A 431 48.27 -22.10 -20.24
C GLY A 431 46.83 -21.76 -20.63
N SER A 432 46.00 -21.54 -19.61
CA SER A 432 44.60 -21.14 -19.75
C SER A 432 44.46 -19.69 -19.26
N TYR A 433 43.86 -18.83 -20.08
CA TYR A 433 43.80 -17.39 -19.84
C TYR A 433 42.38 -16.87 -19.88
N ASP A 434 42.06 -16.05 -18.89
CA ASP A 434 40.75 -15.44 -18.74
C ASP A 434 40.63 -14.14 -19.54
N VAL A 435 39.45 -13.95 -20.12
CA VAL A 435 39.01 -12.75 -20.80
C VAL A 435 37.74 -12.29 -20.09
N MET A 436 37.82 -11.17 -19.39
CA MET A 436 36.67 -10.58 -18.70
C MET A 436 36.03 -9.53 -19.59
N VAL A 437 34.75 -9.72 -19.90
CA VAL A 437 33.92 -8.77 -20.63
C VAL A 437 33.03 -8.07 -19.61
N THR A 438 33.20 -6.77 -19.42
CA THR A 438 32.41 -5.97 -18.48
C THR A 438 31.47 -5.07 -19.25
N PHE A 439 30.17 -5.21 -19.06
CA PHE A 439 29.15 -4.44 -19.78
C PHE A 439 29.02 -3.03 -19.17
N LYS A 440 28.69 -2.05 -20.02
CA LYS A 440 28.54 -0.63 -19.65
C LYS A 440 27.50 0.07 -20.54
N GLY A 441 27.29 1.36 -20.28
CA GLY A 441 26.29 2.15 -21.00
C GLY A 441 24.88 1.63 -20.70
N LYS A 442 24.18 1.17 -21.75
CA LYS A 442 22.84 0.57 -21.69
C LYS A 442 22.81 -0.83 -21.04
N TYR A 443 23.97 -1.41 -20.79
CA TYR A 443 24.11 -2.78 -20.30
C TYR A 443 24.85 -2.82 -18.95
N SER A 444 24.57 -3.84 -18.15
CA SER A 444 25.24 -4.07 -16.86
C SER A 444 25.62 -5.54 -16.66
N GLY A 445 26.52 -5.78 -15.69
CA GLY A 445 27.07 -7.10 -15.38
C GLY A 445 28.38 -7.38 -16.11
N SER A 446 28.85 -8.63 -16.00
CA SER A 446 30.06 -9.08 -16.68
C SER A 446 29.96 -10.56 -17.06
N LYS A 447 30.82 -10.97 -17.99
CA LYS A 447 30.98 -12.37 -18.37
C LYS A 447 32.45 -12.74 -18.49
N LYS A 448 32.80 -13.85 -17.85
CA LYS A 448 34.12 -14.47 -17.93
C LYS A 448 34.14 -15.48 -19.08
N LEU A 449 35.11 -15.33 -19.97
CA LEU A 449 35.45 -16.30 -21.02
C LEU A 449 36.88 -16.78 -20.82
N THR A 450 37.25 -17.90 -21.43
CA THR A 450 38.59 -18.48 -21.30
C THR A 450 39.07 -19.00 -22.66
N PHE A 451 40.36 -18.82 -22.96
CA PHE A 451 41.03 -19.48 -24.08
C PHE A 451 42.31 -20.19 -23.62
N LYS A 452 42.76 -21.18 -24.40
CA LYS A 452 43.98 -21.96 -24.10
C LYS A 452 45.08 -21.73 -25.12
N VAL A 453 46.32 -21.70 -24.66
CA VAL A 453 47.53 -21.78 -25.47
C VAL A 453 48.15 -23.14 -25.22
N ASN A 454 48.22 -23.98 -26.24
CA ASN A 454 48.77 -25.33 -26.18
C ASN A 454 50.25 -25.32 -26.59
N ALA A 455 50.99 -26.34 -26.13
CA ALA A 455 52.37 -26.54 -26.56
C ALA A 455 52.46 -26.73 -28.09
N ALA A 456 53.55 -26.26 -28.70
CA ALA A 456 53.86 -26.60 -30.08
C ALA A 456 54.15 -28.10 -30.17
N SER A 457 53.61 -28.77 -31.19
CA SER A 457 53.93 -30.17 -31.47
C SER A 457 55.44 -30.29 -31.68
N ALA A 458 56.10 -31.22 -30.98
CA ALA A 458 57.50 -31.54 -31.25
C ALA A 458 57.60 -32.09 -32.68
N SER A 459 58.33 -31.37 -33.54
CA SER A 459 58.65 -31.76 -34.91
C SER A 459 59.76 -32.80 -34.96
#